data_AF-A0A0M4R4V8-F1
#
_entry.id   AF-A0A0M4R4V8-F1
#
_cell.length_a   1.000
_cell.length_b   1.000
_cell.length_c   1.000
_cell.angle_alpha   90.00
_cell.angle_beta   90.00
_cell.angle_gamma   90.00
#
_symmetry.space_group_name_H-M   'P 1'
#
loop_
_entity.id
_entity.type
_entity.pdbx_description
1 polymer ?
#
loop_
_entity_poly.entity_id
_entity_poly.type
_entity_poly.pdbx_seq_one_letter_code
_entity_poly.pdbx_strand_id
1 'polypeptide(L)'
;MVIGGPLPPASPHLRSEVAILTGIAEATLGDRHGIGWAAMRGDYRRIRDHISRVVTGCESYEVNVRRPGGFVLPHPPRDSRTFETPSGRGEFVVSRVEVLEVPDGHLLLQTLRSHDQFNTTIYGLSDRYRGIEGGRRGRVLPPRGHPPRSATPRATTST
;
A
#
# COMPACT_ATOMS: atom_id res chain seq x y z
N MET A 1 0.11 -26.78 10.40
CA MET A 1 -0.38 -26.23 9.11
C MET A 1 0.63 -25.18 8.67
N VAL A 2 1.44 -25.47 7.63
CA VAL A 2 2.54 -24.58 7.21
C VAL A 2 1.95 -23.37 6.50
N ILE A 3 2.33 -22.19 6.96
CA ILE A 3 1.90 -20.90 6.41
C ILE A 3 2.60 -20.75 5.05
N GLY A 4 1.83 -20.77 3.96
CA GLY A 4 2.34 -20.74 2.59
C GLY A 4 3.00 -19.42 2.22
N GLY A 5 4.27 -19.29 2.57
CA GLY A 5 5.29 -18.42 1.99
C GLY A 5 6.63 -19.19 2.03
N PRO A 6 7.71 -18.70 1.40
CA PRO A 6 8.99 -19.42 1.40
C PRO A 6 9.64 -19.51 2.80
N LEU A 7 9.09 -18.80 3.80
CA LEU A 7 9.65 -18.72 5.13
C LEU A 7 8.99 -19.72 6.09
N PRO A 8 9.76 -20.37 6.97
CA PRO A 8 9.21 -21.18 8.04
C PRO A 8 8.34 -20.32 8.96
N PRO A 9 7.23 -20.86 9.50
CA PRO A 9 6.41 -20.13 10.44
C PRO A 9 7.22 -19.78 11.70
N ALA A 10 7.11 -18.53 12.16
CA ALA A 10 7.85 -18.06 13.34
C ALA A 10 7.41 -18.75 14.65
N SER A 11 6.26 -19.42 14.67
CA SER A 11 5.75 -20.16 15.82
C SER A 11 4.79 -21.26 15.36
N PRO A 12 4.71 -22.41 16.06
CA PRO A 12 3.70 -23.44 15.81
C PRO A 12 2.26 -22.96 16.05
N HIS A 13 2.08 -21.87 16.81
CA HIS A 13 0.78 -21.27 17.08
C HIS A 13 0.40 -20.18 16.05
N LEU A 14 1.34 -19.75 15.21
CA LEU A 14 1.09 -18.74 14.21
C LEU A 14 0.13 -19.29 13.16
N ARG A 15 -0.94 -18.53 12.88
CA ARG A 15 -1.94 -18.85 11.86
C ARG A 15 -1.86 -17.81 10.75
N SER A 16 -2.19 -18.20 9.52
CA SER A 16 -2.36 -17.22 8.44
C SER A 16 -3.57 -16.33 8.72
N GLU A 17 -3.56 -15.11 8.19
CA GLU A 17 -4.69 -14.18 8.29
C GLU A 17 -5.99 -14.82 7.76
N VAL A 18 -5.91 -15.52 6.62
CA VAL A 18 -7.04 -16.29 6.06
C VAL A 18 -7.57 -17.31 7.06
N ALA A 19 -6.71 -18.04 7.77
CA ALA A 19 -7.13 -19.01 8.77
C ALA A 19 -7.76 -18.35 10.01
N ILE A 20 -7.30 -17.16 10.39
CA ILE A 20 -7.89 -16.38 11.49
C ILE A 20 -9.30 -15.90 11.08
N LEU A 21 -9.42 -15.25 9.92
CA LEU A 21 -10.68 -14.69 9.43
C LEU A 21 -11.73 -15.78 9.20
N THR A 22 -11.36 -16.88 8.54
CA THR A 22 -12.27 -18.02 8.31
C THR A 22 -12.68 -18.70 9.63
N GLY A 23 -11.78 -18.78 10.61
CA GLY A 23 -12.10 -19.31 11.94
C GLY A 23 -13.06 -18.43 12.73
N ILE A 24 -12.90 -17.10 12.67
CA ILE A 24 -13.86 -16.15 13.25
C ILE A 24 -15.21 -16.26 12.55
N ALA A 25 -15.22 -16.34 11.22
CA ALA A 25 -16.45 -16.50 10.44
C ALA A 25 -17.18 -17.81 10.78
N GLU A 26 -16.46 -18.93 10.96
CA GLU A 26 -17.06 -20.19 11.43
C GLU A 26 -17.66 -20.04 12.83
N ALA A 27 -16.94 -19.41 13.77
CA ALA A 27 -17.40 -19.25 15.14
C ALA A 27 -18.62 -18.31 15.28
N THR A 28 -18.79 -17.35 14.36
CA THR A 28 -19.83 -16.31 14.44
C THR A 28 -20.99 -16.55 13.47
N LEU A 29 -20.71 -17.07 12.27
CA LEU A 29 -21.69 -17.28 11.21
C LEU A 29 -22.08 -18.76 11.08
N GLY A 30 -21.20 -19.69 11.47
CA GLY A 30 -21.42 -21.11 11.30
C GLY A 30 -21.66 -21.47 9.83
N ASP A 31 -22.65 -22.34 9.62
CA ASP A 31 -23.11 -22.83 8.33
C ASP A 31 -24.31 -22.04 7.76
N ARG A 32 -24.74 -20.96 8.43
CA ARG A 32 -25.95 -20.18 8.09
C ARG A 32 -26.07 -19.76 6.63
N HIS A 33 -24.94 -19.61 5.93
CA HIS A 33 -24.89 -19.17 4.54
C HIS A 33 -24.28 -20.22 3.59
N GLY A 34 -24.01 -21.45 4.07
CA GLY A 34 -23.39 -22.50 3.27
C GLY A 34 -21.98 -22.15 2.75
N ILE A 35 -21.29 -21.21 3.40
CA ILE A 35 -19.98 -20.74 2.95
C ILE A 35 -18.89 -21.70 3.42
N GLY A 36 -18.08 -22.19 2.47
CA GLY A 36 -16.99 -23.13 2.73
C GLY A 36 -15.74 -22.50 3.34
N TRP A 37 -15.84 -21.93 4.54
CA TRP A 37 -14.74 -21.25 5.25
C TRP A 37 -13.48 -22.13 5.38
N ALA A 38 -13.64 -23.37 5.85
CA ALA A 38 -12.57 -24.36 5.96
C ALA A 38 -11.89 -24.64 4.62
N ALA A 39 -12.66 -24.71 3.54
CA ALA A 39 -12.13 -24.97 2.21
C ALA A 39 -11.27 -23.79 1.72
N MET A 40 -11.69 -22.55 1.99
CA MET A 40 -10.93 -21.36 1.60
C MET A 40 -9.58 -21.24 2.30
N ARG A 41 -9.48 -21.56 3.60
CA ARG A 41 -8.19 -21.59 4.30
C ARG A 41 -7.30 -22.77 3.90
N GLY A 42 -7.90 -23.88 3.47
CA GLY A 42 -7.18 -25.06 3.02
C GLY A 42 -6.65 -24.95 1.59
N ASP A 43 -7.30 -24.16 0.74
CA ASP A 43 -6.92 -23.99 -0.66
C ASP A 43 -7.25 -22.58 -1.18
N TYR A 44 -6.21 -21.75 -1.30
CA TYR A 44 -6.35 -20.35 -1.71
C TYR A 44 -6.81 -20.20 -3.18
N ARG A 45 -6.79 -21.27 -3.97
CA ARG A 45 -7.40 -21.28 -5.32
C ARG A 45 -8.90 -21.04 -5.24
N ARG A 46 -9.56 -21.49 -4.17
CA ARG A 46 -11.01 -21.27 -3.95
C ARG A 46 -11.32 -19.80 -3.71
N ILE A 47 -10.45 -19.09 -3.00
CA ILE A 47 -10.58 -17.64 -2.81
C ILE A 47 -10.48 -16.94 -4.16
N ARG A 48 -9.49 -17.30 -4.99
CA ARG A 48 -9.32 -16.73 -6.33
C ARG A 48 -10.48 -17.08 -7.28
N ASP A 49 -11.06 -18.27 -7.15
CA ASP A 49 -12.26 -18.66 -7.89
C ASP A 49 -13.52 -17.90 -7.43
N HIS A 50 -13.64 -17.56 -6.14
CA HIS A 50 -14.71 -16.65 -5.70
C HIS A 50 -14.51 -15.24 -6.26
N ILE A 51 -13.27 -14.74 -6.26
CA ILE A 51 -12.93 -13.43 -6.83
C ILE A 51 -13.22 -13.39 -8.34
N SER A 52 -12.88 -14.44 -9.09
CA SER A 52 -13.09 -14.47 -10.55
C SER A 52 -14.55 -14.39 -10.97
N ARG A 53 -15.48 -14.77 -10.08
CA ARG A 53 -16.93 -14.73 -10.34
C ARG A 53 -17.56 -13.36 -10.08
N VAL A 54 -16.89 -12.48 -9.34
CA VAL A 54 -17.50 -11.21 -8.85
C VAL A 54 -16.70 -9.97 -9.20
N VAL A 55 -15.38 -10.09 -9.43
CA VAL A 55 -14.51 -8.96 -9.77
C VAL A 55 -14.21 -8.98 -11.26
N THR A 56 -14.70 -7.97 -11.97
CA THR A 56 -14.40 -7.74 -13.39
C THR A 56 -12.90 -7.66 -13.63
N GLY A 57 -12.40 -8.38 -14.65
CA GLY A 57 -10.97 -8.46 -14.97
C GLY A 57 -10.20 -9.54 -14.20
N CYS A 58 -10.88 -10.29 -13.33
CA CYS A 58 -10.30 -11.42 -12.60
C CYS A 58 -10.81 -12.78 -13.09
N GLU A 59 -11.48 -12.87 -14.23
CA GLU A 59 -12.15 -14.09 -14.71
C GLU A 59 -11.18 -15.28 -14.83
N SER A 60 -9.93 -15.00 -15.18
CA SER A 60 -8.83 -15.98 -15.29
C SER A 60 -7.77 -15.85 -14.18
N TYR A 61 -8.14 -15.36 -12.98
CA TYR A 61 -7.20 -15.03 -11.90
C TYR A 61 -6.20 -16.18 -11.62
N GLU A 62 -6.68 -17.41 -11.34
CA GLU A 62 -5.79 -18.52 -10.98
C GLU A 62 -4.74 -18.85 -12.07
N VAL A 63 -5.08 -18.65 -13.34
CA VAL A 63 -4.14 -18.84 -14.45
C VAL A 63 -3.19 -17.66 -14.55
N ASN A 64 -3.73 -16.45 -14.45
CA ASN A 64 -3.00 -15.21 -14.66
C ASN A 64 -1.97 -14.93 -13.56
N VAL A 65 -2.25 -15.28 -12.30
CA VAL A 65 -1.32 -15.10 -11.17
C VAL A 65 -0.05 -15.94 -11.31
N ARG A 66 -0.09 -17.02 -12.10
CA ARG A 66 1.06 -17.90 -12.36
C ARG A 66 1.97 -17.38 -13.47
N ARG A 67 1.52 -16.39 -14.25
CA ARG A 67 2.31 -15.80 -15.32
C ARG A 67 3.41 -14.91 -14.71
N PRO A 68 4.67 -14.99 -15.19
CA PRO A 68 5.70 -14.03 -14.80
C PRO A 68 5.25 -12.60 -15.06
N GLY A 69 5.40 -11.72 -14.07
CA GLY A 69 4.90 -10.33 -14.14
C GLY A 69 3.43 -10.15 -13.75
N GLY A 70 2.70 -11.23 -13.46
CA GLY A 70 1.30 -11.19 -13.07
C GLY A 70 0.37 -10.80 -14.21
N PHE A 71 -0.72 -10.11 -13.88
CA PHE A 71 -1.65 -9.55 -14.85
C PHE A 71 -2.07 -8.15 -14.43
N VAL A 72 -2.39 -7.34 -15.43
CA VAL A 72 -2.83 -5.96 -15.22
C VAL A 72 -4.35 -5.96 -15.11
N LEU A 73 -4.88 -5.31 -14.08
CA LEU A 73 -6.33 -5.10 -14.00
C LEU A 73 -6.79 -4.16 -15.13
N PRO A 74 -8.00 -4.36 -15.68
CA PRO A 74 -8.53 -3.49 -16.72
C PRO A 74 -8.45 -2.03 -16.30
N HIS A 75 -7.92 -1.19 -17.19
CA HIS A 75 -7.87 0.25 -16.99
C HIS A 75 -8.52 0.92 -18.22
N PRO A 76 -9.85 1.00 -18.28
CA PRO A 76 -10.59 1.40 -19.49
C PRO A 76 -10.13 2.72 -20.13
N PRO A 77 -9.77 3.78 -19.36
CA PRO A 77 -9.23 5.00 -19.96
C PRO A 77 -7.90 4.81 -20.72
N ARG A 78 -7.08 3.83 -20.30
CA ARG A 78 -5.79 3.51 -20.92
C ARG A 78 -5.97 2.50 -22.07
N ASP A 79 -6.78 1.48 -21.84
CA ASP A 79 -6.85 0.29 -22.70
C ASP A 79 -7.78 0.50 -23.90
N SER A 80 -8.92 1.14 -23.70
CA SER A 80 -9.97 1.32 -24.71
C SER A 80 -10.39 2.77 -24.92
N ARG A 81 -9.84 3.71 -24.14
CA ARG A 81 -10.29 5.11 -24.04
C ARG A 81 -11.78 5.22 -23.68
N THR A 82 -12.26 4.27 -22.88
CA THR A 82 -13.62 4.30 -22.33
C THR A 82 -13.61 5.07 -21.03
N PHE A 83 -14.58 5.98 -20.85
CA PHE A 83 -14.74 6.80 -19.66
C PHE A 83 -16.14 6.59 -19.09
N GLU A 84 -16.22 6.18 -17.83
CA GLU A 84 -17.48 6.06 -17.08
C GLU A 84 -17.90 7.41 -16.48
N THR A 85 -17.81 8.47 -17.29
CA THR A 85 -18.27 9.82 -16.95
C THR A 85 -19.64 10.07 -17.58
N PRO A 86 -20.45 11.02 -17.06
CA PRO A 86 -21.74 11.35 -17.67
C PRO A 86 -21.65 11.74 -19.15
N SER A 87 -20.53 12.36 -19.57
CA SER A 87 -20.29 12.74 -20.97
C SER A 87 -19.72 11.62 -21.86
N GLY A 88 -19.35 10.47 -21.27
CA GLY A 88 -18.67 9.36 -21.94
C GLY A 88 -17.24 9.68 -22.40
N ARG A 89 -16.66 10.79 -21.92
CA ARG A 89 -15.33 11.31 -22.30
C ARG A 89 -14.51 11.70 -21.07
N GLY A 90 -13.20 11.89 -21.25
CA GLY A 90 -12.37 12.49 -20.20
C GLY A 90 -12.85 13.91 -19.88
N GLU A 91 -13.12 14.19 -18.61
CA GLU A 91 -13.62 15.49 -18.14
C GLU A 91 -12.49 16.29 -17.49
N PHE A 92 -12.25 17.49 -18.00
CA PHE A 92 -11.26 18.40 -17.44
C PHE A 92 -11.88 19.20 -16.29
N VAL A 93 -11.20 19.24 -15.16
CA VAL A 93 -11.59 20.03 -13.99
C VAL A 93 -10.46 20.98 -13.63
N VAL A 94 -10.80 22.24 -13.40
CA VAL A 94 -9.86 23.25 -12.89
C VAL A 94 -10.15 23.46 -11.41
N SER A 95 -9.24 23.01 -10.56
CA SER A 95 -9.28 23.28 -9.12
C SER A 95 -8.39 24.48 -8.81
N ARG A 96 -8.91 25.44 -8.03
CA ARG A 96 -8.07 26.53 -7.52
C ARG A 96 -7.04 25.95 -6.56
N VAL A 97 -5.79 26.40 -6.69
CA VAL A 97 -4.72 26.03 -5.75
C VAL A 97 -4.83 26.97 -4.56
N GLU A 98 -5.04 26.40 -3.38
CA GLU A 98 -4.94 27.12 -2.11
C GLU A 98 -3.56 26.83 -1.51
N VAL A 99 -2.83 27.87 -1.16
CA VAL A 99 -1.52 27.76 -0.52
C VAL A 99 -1.68 28.16 0.93
N LEU A 100 -1.15 27.34 1.83
CA LEU A 100 -1.12 27.64 3.25
C LEU A 100 -0.08 28.72 3.52
N GLU A 101 -0.52 29.90 3.96
CA GLU A 101 0.35 30.96 4.46
C GLU A 101 0.83 30.60 5.87
N VAL A 102 2.15 30.64 6.07
CA VAL A 102 2.78 30.31 7.36
C VAL A 102 3.05 31.62 8.10
N PRO A 103 2.40 31.89 9.26
CA PRO A 103 2.64 33.10 10.01
C PRO A 103 4.08 33.22 10.51
N ASP A 104 4.52 34.45 10.76
CA ASP A 104 5.84 34.70 11.35
C ASP A 104 6.03 33.90 12.65
N GLY A 105 7.24 33.36 12.83
CA GLY A 105 7.59 32.51 13.96
C GLY A 105 7.09 31.05 13.87
N HIS A 106 6.40 30.66 12.79
CA HIS A 106 5.90 29.30 12.59
C HIS A 106 6.66 28.55 11.49
N LEU A 107 6.55 27.22 11.50
CA LEU A 107 7.10 26.34 10.48
C LEU A 107 6.01 25.40 9.98
N LEU A 108 5.99 25.13 8.68
CA LEU A 108 5.17 24.08 8.10
C LEU A 108 5.86 22.73 8.25
N LEU A 109 5.24 21.80 9.00
CA LEU A 109 5.73 20.43 9.13
C LEU A 109 5.24 19.58 7.95
N GLN A 110 6.18 18.98 7.23
CA GLN A 110 5.89 17.97 6.22
C GLN A 110 6.57 16.65 6.59
N THR A 111 5.84 15.55 6.43
CA THR A 111 6.38 14.20 6.61
C THR A 111 6.81 13.64 5.26
N LEU A 112 8.02 13.13 5.19
CA LEU A 112 8.57 12.50 3.99
C LEU A 112 9.06 11.09 4.36
N ARG A 113 8.93 10.16 3.42
CA ARG A 113 9.46 8.80 3.59
C ARG A 113 10.94 8.76 3.25
N SER A 114 11.73 8.03 4.02
CA SER A 114 13.12 7.72 3.67
C SER A 114 13.19 6.53 2.71
N HIS A 115 14.29 6.41 1.98
CA HIS A 115 14.49 5.32 1.02
C HIS A 115 14.31 3.92 1.64
N ASP A 116 14.99 3.68 2.77
CA ASP A 116 15.05 2.37 3.43
C ASP A 116 13.97 2.17 4.51
N GLN A 117 12.87 2.94 4.43
CA GLN A 117 11.71 2.72 5.27
C GLN A 117 10.45 2.58 4.42
N PHE A 118 9.69 1.53 4.70
CA PHE A 118 8.38 1.34 4.10
C PHE A 118 7.32 1.47 5.17
N ASN A 119 6.68 2.65 5.22
CA ASN A 119 5.56 3.00 6.09
C ASN A 119 5.83 2.77 7.59
N THR A 120 5.78 1.52 8.05
CA THR A 120 6.05 1.08 9.43
C THR A 120 7.28 0.17 9.57
N THR A 121 7.78 -0.36 8.46
CA THR A 121 8.94 -1.26 8.42
C THR A 121 10.21 -0.47 8.15
N ILE A 122 11.22 -0.66 9.00
CA ILE A 122 12.53 -0.06 8.85
C ILE A 122 13.47 -1.14 8.32
N TYR A 123 13.91 -1.01 7.06
CA TYR A 123 14.89 -1.91 6.46
C TYR A 123 16.32 -1.45 6.73
N GLY A 124 16.52 -0.14 6.92
CA GLY A 124 17.80 0.47 7.23
C GLY A 124 17.64 1.80 7.96
N LEU A 125 18.71 2.23 8.64
CA LEU A 125 18.78 3.51 9.35
C LEU A 125 19.50 4.60 8.53
N SER A 126 19.71 4.35 7.24
CA SER A 126 20.33 5.29 6.31
C SER A 126 19.31 5.73 5.27
N ASP A 127 19.13 7.04 5.12
CA ASP A 127 18.47 7.62 3.95
C ASP A 127 19.57 8.01 2.95
N ARG A 128 20.00 7.03 2.15
CA ARG A 128 21.08 7.18 1.17
C ARG A 128 20.87 8.37 0.22
N TYR A 129 19.63 8.65 -0.17
CA TYR A 129 19.33 9.75 -1.09
C TYR A 129 19.44 11.13 -0.44
N ARG A 130 19.34 11.22 0.89
CA ARG A 130 19.42 12.48 1.62
C ARG A 130 20.71 12.61 2.45
N GLY A 131 21.57 11.60 2.43
CA GLY A 131 22.82 11.58 3.21
C GLY A 131 22.59 11.63 4.72
N ILE A 132 21.45 11.11 5.19
CA ILE A 132 21.08 11.09 6.61
C ILE A 132 21.34 9.69 7.15
N GLU A 133 22.15 9.58 8.20
CA GLU A 133 22.53 8.31 8.81
C GLU A 133 22.27 8.32 10.32
N GLY A 134 22.09 7.13 10.91
CA GLY A 134 22.18 6.94 12.37
C GLY A 134 20.90 7.23 13.17
N GLY A 135 19.73 7.33 12.54
CA GLY A 135 18.50 7.67 13.27
C GLY A 135 17.23 7.06 12.71
N ARG A 136 16.30 6.69 13.60
CA ARG A 136 14.89 6.37 13.25
C ARG A 136 14.07 7.64 12.98
N ARG A 137 14.51 8.80 13.47
CA ARG A 137 13.81 10.08 13.38
C ARG A 137 14.82 11.17 13.00
N GLY A 138 14.64 11.78 11.84
CA GLY A 138 15.41 12.95 11.41
C GLY A 138 14.47 14.11 11.13
N ARG A 139 14.88 15.32 11.48
CA ARG A 139 14.19 16.56 11.06
C ARG A 139 15.15 17.34 10.19
N VAL A 140 14.68 17.76 9.02
CA VAL A 140 15.41 18.67 8.13
C VAL A 140 14.81 20.05 8.33
N LEU A 141 15.64 21.03 8.66
CA LEU A 141 15.24 22.43 8.80
C LEU A 141 15.89 23.25 7.68
N PRO A 142 15.19 24.26 7.15
CA PRO A 142 15.82 25.20 6.23
C PRO A 142 16.97 25.95 6.94
N PRO A 143 18.05 26.32 6.21
CA PRO A 143 19.15 27.09 6.78
C PRO A 143 18.63 28.44 7.32
N ARG A 144 19.12 28.85 8.49
CA ARG A 144 18.73 30.13 9.10
C ARG A 144 19.22 31.30 8.22
N GLY A 145 18.29 32.14 7.75
CA GLY A 145 18.61 33.45 7.18
C GLY A 145 18.70 33.59 5.66
N HIS A 146 18.14 32.67 4.85
CA HIS A 146 18.15 32.82 3.39
C HIS A 146 16.75 32.74 2.75
N PRO A 147 16.32 33.73 1.94
CA PRO A 147 15.13 33.59 1.09
C PRO A 147 15.35 32.52 0.01
N PRO A 148 14.29 31.98 -0.61
CA PRO A 148 14.34 30.72 -1.36
C PRO A 148 15.11 30.90 -2.69
N ARG A 149 16.42 30.69 -2.65
CA ARG A 149 17.21 30.35 -3.83
C ARG A 149 18.11 29.17 -3.48
N SER A 150 17.90 28.08 -4.22
CA SER A 150 18.78 26.91 -4.37
C SER A 150 19.76 26.67 -3.21
N ALA A 151 19.26 26.12 -2.11
CA ALA A 151 20.11 25.70 -1.00
C ALA A 151 20.04 24.18 -0.83
N THR A 152 21.19 23.53 -0.96
CA THR A 152 21.40 22.14 -0.60
C THR A 152 21.18 21.99 0.91
N PRO A 153 20.28 21.11 1.41
CA PRO A 153 20.01 21.02 2.84
C PRO A 153 21.19 20.39 3.58
N ARG A 154 21.73 21.10 4.57
CA ARG A 154 22.56 20.52 5.64
C ARG A 154 22.01 20.98 6.99
N ALA A 155 21.40 20.06 7.72
CA ALA A 155 21.40 20.00 9.19
C ALA A 155 20.52 18.83 9.64
N THR A 156 21.15 17.77 10.14
CA THR A 156 20.51 16.74 10.96
C THR A 156 20.68 17.13 12.42
N THR A 157 19.61 17.57 13.06
CA THR A 157 19.52 17.52 14.53
C THR A 157 18.94 16.18 14.93
N SER A 158 19.78 15.33 15.52
CA SER A 158 19.37 14.11 16.23
C SER A 158 18.86 14.49 17.61
N THR A 159 17.70 13.97 18.00
CA THR A 159 17.26 13.85 19.39
C THR A 159 17.33 12.40 19.81
#